data_AF-A0ABD5YUR5-F1
#
_entry.id   AF-A0ABD5YUR5-F1
#
_cell.length_a   1.000
_cell.length_b   1.000
_cell.length_c   1.000
_cell.angle_alpha   90.00
_cell.angle_beta   90.00
_cell.angle_gamma   90.00
#
_symmetry.space_group_name_H-M   'P 1'
#
loop_
_entity.id
_entity.type
_entity.pdbx_description
1 polymer ?
#
loop_
_entity_poly.entity_id
_entity_poly.type
_entity_poly.pdbx_seq_one_letter_code
_entity_poly.pdbx_strand_id
1 'polypeptide(L)'
;MAQSPSIWEDILERYESCPNVDSEYFETAKQFCLRRIKENTEPFVDHFPSASSEDLSYEASALEGWTPAFWSGILWLAYETTDENVYRSVAESQLPKFANRLETADVISHDLGFLYTLSAIASSMLTDNSASEQMALDAADRLTERYWPDPGIIQAWGDPEDPDATDWGEWAHGRIIADTMMNLPLLFMASIETGDDQYHEIATNHAENAARYLVRDDGSTFHTYKFDVTTGTPLGGETFQGFADDSCWSRGQAWVFYGFALAAGIPTRRHSCRQPSTSRISILNTFPRITFRDGTFAHQKRTMSGTVPPPQSQRVDCSNFPPTSMSEPLSGPCMKAPQKQHSNR
;
A
#
# COMPACT_ATOMS: atom_id res chain seq x y z
N MET A 1 -36.30 -25.21 18.00
CA MET A 1 -34.89 -25.37 17.56
C MET A 1 -34.24 -24.02 17.76
N ALA A 2 -33.32 -23.90 18.72
CA ALA A 2 -32.57 -22.66 18.90
C ALA A 2 -31.67 -22.48 17.68
N GLN A 3 -31.79 -21.33 17.00
CA GLN A 3 -30.82 -20.95 15.97
C GLN A 3 -29.48 -20.78 16.67
N SER A 4 -28.45 -21.46 16.19
CA SER A 4 -27.06 -21.20 16.62
C SER A 4 -26.78 -19.72 16.37
N PRO A 5 -26.13 -19.01 17.31
CA PRO A 5 -25.62 -17.67 17.03
C PRO A 5 -24.85 -17.69 15.72
N SER A 6 -25.09 -16.69 14.88
CA SER A 6 -24.33 -16.60 13.63
C SER A 6 -22.86 -16.33 13.99
N ILE A 7 -21.91 -16.90 13.24
CA ILE A 7 -20.47 -16.64 13.43
C ILE A 7 -20.14 -15.13 13.51
N TRP A 8 -21.00 -14.28 12.93
CA TRP A 8 -20.91 -12.83 12.98
C TRP A 8 -21.22 -12.24 14.35
N GLU A 9 -22.18 -12.80 15.10
CA GLU A 9 -22.51 -12.35 16.45
C GLU A 9 -21.32 -12.61 17.38
N ASP A 10 -20.71 -13.80 17.30
CA ASP A 10 -19.52 -14.17 18.08
C ASP A 10 -18.31 -13.27 17.75
N ILE A 11 -18.12 -12.90 16.47
CA ILE A 11 -17.06 -11.96 16.06
C ILE A 11 -17.32 -10.56 16.62
N LEU A 12 -18.55 -10.05 16.50
CA LEU A 12 -18.90 -8.72 16.99
C LEU A 12 -18.73 -8.65 18.51
N GLU A 13 -19.21 -9.66 19.25
CA GLU A 13 -19.05 -9.75 20.71
C GLU A 13 -17.56 -9.77 21.11
N ARG A 14 -16.72 -10.51 20.37
CA ARG A 14 -15.26 -10.55 20.60
C ARG A 14 -14.58 -9.18 20.50
N TYR A 15 -15.08 -8.30 19.62
CA TYR A 15 -14.52 -6.97 19.39
C TYR A 15 -15.37 -5.84 20.00
N GLU A 16 -16.43 -6.16 20.74
CA GLU A 16 -17.33 -5.19 21.37
C GLU A 16 -16.65 -4.45 22.53
N SER A 17 -15.70 -5.12 23.19
CA SER A 17 -14.87 -4.50 24.22
C SER A 17 -13.49 -4.13 23.67
N CYS A 18 -13.11 -2.86 23.81
CA CYS A 18 -11.74 -2.44 23.54
C CYS A 18 -10.83 -3.05 24.62
N PRO A 19 -9.77 -3.80 24.26
CA PRO A 19 -8.83 -4.29 25.25
C PRO A 19 -8.25 -3.11 26.04
N ASN A 20 -8.10 -3.26 27.35
CA ASN A 20 -7.48 -2.23 28.17
C ASN A 20 -5.97 -2.23 27.90
N VAL A 21 -5.54 -1.40 26.94
CA VAL A 21 -4.14 -1.22 26.57
C VAL A 21 -3.64 0.08 27.19
N ASP A 22 -2.83 -0.03 28.24
CA ASP A 22 -2.24 1.12 28.93
C ASP A 22 -0.80 1.40 28.46
N SER A 23 -0.22 2.48 28.98
CA SER A 23 1.14 2.88 28.64
C SER A 23 2.19 1.84 29.03
N GLU A 24 1.96 1.06 30.09
CA GLU A 24 2.89 0.02 30.55
C GLU A 24 2.93 -1.16 29.57
N TYR A 25 1.76 -1.56 29.05
CA TYR A 25 1.67 -2.55 27.99
C TYR A 25 2.47 -2.11 26.74
N PHE A 26 2.24 -0.89 26.27
CA PHE A 26 2.94 -0.37 25.10
C PHE A 26 4.45 -0.30 25.31
N GLU A 27 4.90 0.14 26.48
CA GLU A 27 6.34 0.19 26.79
C GLU A 27 6.94 -1.21 26.80
N THR A 28 6.26 -2.18 27.42
CA THR A 28 6.71 -3.58 27.46
C THR A 28 6.81 -4.18 26.06
N ALA A 29 5.79 -3.98 25.23
CA ALA A 29 5.78 -4.45 23.85
C ALA A 29 6.89 -3.78 23.01
N LYS A 30 7.08 -2.47 23.17
CA LYS A 30 8.14 -1.71 22.50
C LYS A 30 9.53 -2.23 22.86
N GLN A 31 9.81 -2.45 24.14
CA GLN A 31 11.10 -2.99 24.60
C GLN A 31 11.34 -4.41 24.08
N PHE A 32 10.30 -5.25 24.02
CA PHE A 32 10.39 -6.57 23.39
C PHE A 32 10.78 -6.45 21.91
N CYS A 33 10.11 -5.59 21.14
CA CYS A 33 10.42 -5.37 19.73
C CYS A 33 11.85 -4.85 19.53
N LEU A 34 12.26 -3.81 20.25
CA LEU A 34 13.60 -3.21 20.13
C LEU A 34 14.70 -4.22 20.43
N ARG A 35 14.51 -5.09 21.43
CA ARG A 35 15.43 -6.18 21.73
C ARG A 35 15.53 -7.18 20.57
N ARG A 36 14.40 -7.63 20.01
CA ARG A 36 14.39 -8.55 18.85
C ARG A 36 15.01 -7.93 17.61
N ILE A 37 14.76 -6.65 17.34
CA ILE A 37 15.38 -5.91 16.24
C ILE A 37 16.89 -5.85 16.43
N LYS A 38 17.37 -5.53 17.65
CA LYS A 38 18.81 -5.47 17.96
C LYS A 38 19.49 -6.84 17.87
N GLU A 39 18.85 -7.92 18.31
CA GLU A 39 19.35 -9.29 18.13
C GLU A 39 19.50 -9.66 16.64
N ASN A 40 18.69 -9.06 15.76
CA ASN A 40 18.65 -9.33 14.33
C ASN A 40 19.52 -8.37 13.48
N THR A 41 20.14 -7.32 14.06
CA THR A 41 21.00 -6.41 13.29
C THR A 41 22.26 -7.08 12.75
N GLU A 42 22.85 -8.00 13.51
CA GLU A 42 24.09 -8.69 13.08
C GLU A 42 23.81 -9.75 12.00
N PRO A 43 22.83 -10.67 12.15
CA PRO A 43 22.48 -11.63 11.09
C PRO A 43 22.06 -10.98 9.77
N PHE A 44 21.45 -9.79 9.83
CA PHE A 44 20.90 -9.09 8.67
C PHE A 44 21.65 -7.80 8.34
N VAL A 45 22.94 -7.70 8.67
CA VAL A 45 23.75 -6.52 8.29
C VAL A 45 23.84 -6.38 6.75
N ASP A 46 24.15 -7.49 6.09
CA ASP A 46 24.30 -7.60 4.63
C ASP A 46 23.18 -8.43 3.97
N HIS A 47 22.17 -8.82 4.73
CA HIS A 47 21.06 -9.66 4.28
C HIS A 47 19.73 -9.06 4.74
N PHE A 48 18.63 -9.65 4.28
CA PHE A 48 17.28 -9.30 4.69
C PHE A 48 16.58 -10.55 5.25
N PRO A 49 15.67 -10.40 6.21
CA PRO A 49 14.84 -11.52 6.62
C PRO A 49 13.93 -11.97 5.47
N SER A 50 13.73 -13.28 5.35
CA SER A 50 12.74 -13.89 4.46
C SER A 50 11.33 -13.33 4.68
N ALA A 51 10.43 -13.48 3.71
CA ALA A 51 9.06 -12.94 3.80
C ALA A 51 8.26 -13.52 4.99
N SER A 52 8.59 -14.74 5.42
CA SER A 52 8.03 -15.41 6.58
C SER A 52 9.11 -16.17 7.35
N SER A 53 8.90 -16.32 8.65
CA SER A 53 9.73 -17.18 9.49
C SER A 53 9.35 -18.64 9.34
N GLU A 54 10.33 -19.53 9.40
CA GLU A 54 10.14 -20.96 9.63
C GLU A 54 10.59 -21.28 11.06
N ASP A 55 9.75 -22.01 11.82
CA ASP A 55 10.00 -22.30 13.24
C ASP A 55 10.41 -21.07 14.08
N LEU A 56 9.75 -19.94 13.83
CA LEU A 56 9.99 -18.63 14.48
C LEU A 56 11.36 -18.00 14.20
N SER A 57 12.09 -18.50 13.19
CA SER A 57 13.34 -17.93 12.71
C SER A 57 13.20 -17.45 11.27
N TYR A 58 13.72 -16.27 10.98
CA TYR A 58 13.81 -15.78 9.60
C TYR A 58 15.11 -16.26 8.97
N GLU A 59 15.05 -16.74 7.74
CA GLU A 59 16.25 -17.00 6.97
C GLU A 59 16.83 -15.69 6.44
N ALA A 60 18.15 -15.64 6.30
CA ALA A 60 18.84 -14.51 5.69
C ALA A 60 18.83 -14.68 4.17
N SER A 61 18.18 -13.75 3.47
CA SER A 61 18.10 -13.72 2.01
C SER A 61 18.80 -12.50 1.42
N ALA A 62 19.08 -12.56 0.12
CA ALA A 62 19.49 -11.40 -0.65
C ALA A 62 18.32 -10.41 -0.81
N LEU A 63 18.59 -9.27 -1.48
CA LEU A 63 17.57 -8.27 -1.82
C LEU A 63 16.66 -8.78 -2.96
N GLU A 64 15.81 -9.75 -2.65
CA GLU A 64 14.91 -10.41 -3.61
C GLU A 64 13.44 -10.21 -3.22
N GLY A 65 12.55 -10.18 -4.22
CA GLY A 65 11.12 -9.98 -3.98
C GLY A 65 10.78 -8.58 -3.44
N TRP A 66 9.60 -8.43 -2.85
CA TRP A 66 9.01 -7.14 -2.47
C TRP A 66 9.15 -6.79 -0.98
N THR A 67 9.47 -7.76 -0.12
CA THR A 67 9.50 -7.60 1.34
C THR A 67 10.80 -7.07 1.99
N PRO A 68 11.99 -7.12 1.37
CA PRO A 68 13.22 -6.76 2.08
C PRO A 68 13.21 -5.39 2.77
N ALA A 69 12.59 -4.38 2.15
CA ALA A 69 12.57 -3.02 2.69
C ALA A 69 11.75 -2.87 3.98
N PHE A 70 10.88 -3.82 4.32
CA PHE A 70 10.22 -3.79 5.63
C PHE A 70 11.25 -3.89 6.76
N TRP A 71 12.34 -4.63 6.57
CA TRP A 71 13.44 -4.65 7.53
C TRP A 71 14.13 -3.29 7.65
N SER A 72 14.42 -2.64 6.53
CA SER A 72 14.98 -1.28 6.53
C SER A 72 14.05 -0.28 7.23
N GLY A 73 12.74 -0.35 6.98
CA GLY A 73 11.75 0.47 7.66
C GLY A 73 11.71 0.22 9.17
N ILE A 74 11.77 -1.04 9.60
CA ILE A 74 11.86 -1.43 11.02
C ILE A 74 13.12 -0.83 11.68
N LEU A 75 14.27 -0.86 11.00
CA LEU A 75 15.51 -0.26 11.50
C LEU A 75 15.40 1.26 11.62
N TRP A 76 14.81 1.94 10.63
CA TRP A 76 14.59 3.38 10.69
C TRP A 76 13.65 3.79 11.81
N LEU A 77 12.56 3.04 12.03
CA LEU A 77 11.66 3.24 13.17
C LEU A 77 12.37 3.00 14.51
N ALA A 78 13.21 1.98 14.61
CA ALA A 78 14.02 1.71 15.80
C ALA A 78 15.02 2.85 16.07
N TYR A 79 15.67 3.36 15.02
CA TYR A 79 16.56 4.53 15.12
C TYR A 79 15.81 5.78 15.59
N GLU A 80 14.69 6.14 14.96
CA GLU A 80 13.88 7.29 15.37
C GLU A 80 13.38 7.18 16.81
N THR A 81 13.08 5.95 17.26
CA THR A 81 12.58 5.68 18.62
C THR A 81 13.66 5.77 19.70
N THR A 82 14.91 5.45 19.38
CA THR A 82 15.96 5.20 20.39
C THR A 82 17.21 6.08 20.25
N ASP A 83 17.41 6.70 19.09
CA ASP A 83 18.66 7.35 18.67
C ASP A 83 19.91 6.43 18.68
N GLU A 84 19.74 5.10 18.76
CA GLU A 84 20.86 4.15 18.73
C GLU A 84 21.41 3.97 17.31
N ASN A 85 22.68 4.35 17.10
CA ASN A 85 23.32 4.30 15.78
C ASN A 85 23.45 2.90 15.17
N VAL A 86 23.34 1.82 15.97
CA VAL A 86 23.41 0.44 15.42
C VAL A 86 22.35 0.21 14.35
N TYR A 87 21.13 0.74 14.54
CA TYR A 87 20.03 0.58 13.59
C TYR A 87 20.28 1.37 12.32
N ARG A 88 20.69 2.65 12.46
CA ARG A 88 21.05 3.52 11.35
C ARG A 88 22.19 2.94 10.52
N SER A 89 23.27 2.47 11.15
CA SER A 89 24.43 1.93 10.44
C SER A 89 24.07 0.74 9.56
N VAL A 90 23.21 -0.16 10.04
CA VAL A 90 22.73 -1.30 9.22
C VAL A 90 21.80 -0.83 8.11
N ALA A 91 20.86 0.08 8.39
CA ALA A 91 19.96 0.59 7.36
C ALA A 91 20.73 1.31 6.23
N GLU A 92 21.73 2.13 6.58
CA GLU A 92 22.57 2.85 5.61
C GLU A 92 23.48 1.90 4.83
N SER A 93 24.04 0.85 5.45
CA SER A 93 24.88 -0.13 4.75
C SER A 93 24.12 -0.94 3.69
N GLN A 94 22.79 -1.03 3.81
CA GLN A 94 21.92 -1.72 2.86
C GLN A 94 21.51 -0.85 1.67
N LEU A 95 21.57 0.49 1.76
CA LEU A 95 21.13 1.40 0.69
C LEU A 95 21.81 1.15 -0.67
N PRO A 96 23.12 0.85 -0.76
CA PRO A 96 23.75 0.54 -2.04
C PRO A 96 23.13 -0.67 -2.76
N LYS A 97 22.55 -1.63 -2.02
CA LYS A 97 21.86 -2.78 -2.62
C LYS A 97 20.56 -2.35 -3.29
N PHE A 98 19.80 -1.43 -2.67
CA PHE A 98 18.60 -0.84 -3.27
C PHE A 98 18.95 -0.02 -4.52
N ALA A 99 19.99 0.82 -4.46
CA ALA A 99 20.44 1.59 -5.62
C ALA A 99 20.82 0.68 -6.80
N ASN A 100 21.65 -0.34 -6.54
CA ASN A 100 22.04 -1.31 -7.56
C ASN A 100 20.82 -2.05 -8.14
N ARG A 101 19.85 -2.43 -7.31
CA ARG A 101 18.63 -3.10 -7.79
C ARG A 101 17.79 -2.20 -8.71
N LEU A 102 17.73 -0.91 -8.43
CA LEU A 102 17.04 0.05 -9.29
C LEU A 102 17.72 0.20 -10.64
N GLU A 103 19.06 0.19 -10.65
CA GLU A 103 19.88 0.33 -11.86
C GLU A 103 19.84 -0.93 -12.75
N THR A 104 19.90 -2.12 -12.16
CA THR A 104 20.00 -3.38 -12.93
C THR A 104 18.66 -3.90 -13.45
N ALA A 105 17.53 -3.29 -13.05
CA ALA A 105 16.18 -3.57 -13.53
C ALA A 105 15.72 -5.04 -13.44
N ASP A 106 16.31 -5.85 -12.55
CA ASP A 106 16.17 -7.31 -12.55
C ASP A 106 14.70 -7.78 -12.36
N VAL A 107 13.90 -7.01 -11.61
CA VAL A 107 12.43 -7.09 -11.60
C VAL A 107 11.86 -5.74 -11.13
N ILE A 108 11.15 -5.04 -12.01
CA ILE A 108 10.38 -3.83 -11.67
C ILE A 108 8.88 -4.21 -11.61
N SER A 109 8.29 -4.18 -10.43
CA SER A 109 6.85 -4.32 -10.19
C SER A 109 6.27 -3.03 -9.62
N HIS A 110 4.97 -3.00 -9.32
CA HIS A 110 4.40 -1.91 -8.53
C HIS A 110 4.98 -1.76 -7.12
N ASP A 111 5.71 -2.75 -6.59
CA ASP A 111 6.22 -2.80 -5.21
C ASP A 111 7.39 -1.84 -4.96
N LEU A 112 7.76 -1.02 -5.95
CA LEU A 112 8.71 0.06 -5.79
C LEU A 112 8.32 0.97 -4.63
N GLY A 113 7.02 1.19 -4.40
CA GLY A 113 6.56 1.97 -3.25
C GLY A 113 6.98 1.35 -1.93
N PHE A 114 6.76 0.06 -1.71
CA PHE A 114 7.24 -0.65 -0.52
C PHE A 114 8.77 -0.58 -0.41
N LEU A 115 9.46 -0.87 -1.50
CA LEU A 115 10.91 -0.99 -1.52
C LEU A 115 11.60 0.34 -1.19
N TYR A 116 11.16 1.44 -1.80
CA TYR A 116 11.87 2.72 -1.73
C TYR A 116 11.25 3.72 -0.73
N THR A 117 9.98 3.57 -0.34
CA THR A 117 9.42 4.37 0.76
C THR A 117 10.06 3.96 2.10
N LEU A 118 10.22 2.66 2.34
CA LEU A 118 10.72 2.14 3.62
C LEU A 118 12.26 2.15 3.72
N SER A 119 12.96 2.32 2.59
CA SER A 119 14.42 2.45 2.56
C SER A 119 14.86 3.89 2.26
N ALA A 120 14.69 4.34 1.02
CA ALA A 120 15.22 5.60 0.48
C ALA A 120 14.54 6.84 1.10
N ILE A 121 13.21 6.90 1.10
CA ILE A 121 12.47 8.02 1.70
C ILE A 121 12.74 8.10 3.20
N ALA A 122 12.65 6.95 3.91
CA ALA A 122 12.94 6.88 5.35
C ALA A 122 14.37 7.37 5.69
N SER A 123 15.37 6.97 4.90
CA SER A 123 16.75 7.46 5.01
C SER A 123 16.84 8.96 4.81
N SER A 124 16.27 9.49 3.72
CA SER A 124 16.28 10.93 3.40
C SER A 124 15.63 11.75 4.53
N MET A 125 14.46 11.33 5.03
CA MET A 125 13.73 12.05 6.09
C MET A 125 14.50 12.15 7.41
N LEU A 126 15.23 11.09 7.80
CA LEU A 126 15.90 11.02 9.11
C LEU A 126 17.34 11.52 9.09
N THR A 127 17.98 11.56 7.90
CA THR A 127 19.42 11.80 7.77
C THR A 127 19.81 12.88 6.76
N ASP A 128 18.84 13.47 6.05
CA ASP A 128 19.04 14.43 4.96
C ASP A 128 19.95 13.88 3.84
N ASN A 129 19.90 12.56 3.61
CA ASN A 129 20.72 11.88 2.61
C ASN A 129 20.18 12.14 1.19
N SER A 130 20.84 13.06 0.47
CA SER A 130 20.47 13.47 -0.90
C SER A 130 20.55 12.33 -1.93
N ALA A 131 21.44 11.35 -1.73
CA ALA A 131 21.49 10.18 -2.62
C ALA A 131 20.27 9.28 -2.42
N SER A 132 19.76 9.18 -1.19
CA SER A 132 18.51 8.46 -0.91
C SER A 132 17.29 9.22 -1.46
N GLU A 133 17.30 10.55 -1.39
CA GLU A 133 16.27 11.39 -2.01
C GLU A 133 16.21 11.17 -3.52
N GLN A 134 17.35 11.22 -4.23
CA GLN A 134 17.41 10.95 -5.66
C GLN A 134 16.96 9.52 -5.99
N MET A 135 17.42 8.52 -5.24
CA MET A 135 17.01 7.13 -5.44
C MET A 135 15.49 6.93 -5.27
N ALA A 136 14.84 7.67 -4.37
CA ALA A 136 13.38 7.65 -4.22
C ALA A 136 12.67 8.26 -5.43
N LEU A 137 13.20 9.35 -5.99
CA LEU A 137 12.66 9.97 -7.20
C LEU A 137 12.82 9.07 -8.42
N ASP A 138 14.00 8.47 -8.61
CA ASP A 138 14.25 7.52 -9.69
C ASP A 138 13.28 6.32 -9.58
N ALA A 139 13.02 5.83 -8.37
CA ALA A 139 12.03 4.78 -8.14
C ALA A 139 10.59 5.24 -8.42
N ALA A 140 10.25 6.50 -8.14
CA ALA A 140 8.95 7.06 -8.48
C ALA A 140 8.76 7.12 -10.00
N ASP A 141 9.79 7.55 -10.74
CA ASP A 141 9.78 7.56 -12.21
C ASP A 141 9.51 6.16 -12.77
N ARG A 142 10.23 5.15 -12.28
CA ARG A 142 10.00 3.74 -12.67
C ARG A 142 8.60 3.25 -12.35
N LEU A 143 8.00 3.72 -11.26
CA LEU A 143 6.62 3.37 -10.92
C LEU A 143 5.62 4.02 -11.88
N THR A 144 5.89 5.23 -12.36
CA THR A 144 5.04 5.89 -13.38
C THR A 144 5.11 5.21 -14.75
N GLU A 145 6.21 4.54 -15.10
CA GLU A 145 6.32 3.75 -16.35
C GLU A 145 5.28 2.62 -16.42
N ARG A 146 4.70 2.22 -15.28
CA ARG A 146 3.67 1.17 -15.18
C ARG A 146 2.24 1.72 -15.29
N TYR A 147 2.09 3.02 -15.51
CA TYR A 147 0.80 3.69 -15.56
C TYR A 147 0.15 3.59 -16.93
N TRP A 148 -1.11 3.15 -16.95
CA TRP A 148 -1.99 3.17 -18.12
C TRP A 148 -2.97 4.35 -17.99
N PRO A 149 -2.85 5.41 -18.82
CA PRO A 149 -3.73 6.59 -18.75
C PRO A 149 -5.22 6.27 -18.96
N ASP A 150 -5.51 5.27 -19.78
CA ASP A 150 -6.81 4.65 -19.94
C ASP A 150 -6.60 3.16 -19.65
N PRO A 151 -7.13 2.59 -18.55
CA PRO A 151 -8.20 3.10 -17.69
C PRO A 151 -7.80 4.03 -16.53
N GLY A 152 -6.53 4.43 -16.40
CA GLY A 152 -6.04 5.23 -15.27
C GLY A 152 -5.56 4.38 -14.11
N ILE A 153 -4.75 3.36 -14.39
CA ILE A 153 -4.27 2.37 -13.41
C ILE A 153 -2.75 2.22 -13.45
N ILE A 154 -2.18 1.63 -12.40
CA ILE A 154 -0.78 1.23 -12.33
C ILE A 154 -0.77 -0.30 -12.36
N GLN A 155 -0.15 -0.89 -13.37
CA GLN A 155 -0.10 -2.34 -13.52
C GLN A 155 0.77 -2.99 -12.44
N ALA A 156 0.24 -4.00 -11.76
CA ALA A 156 0.89 -4.60 -10.60
C ALA A 156 2.15 -5.40 -10.97
N TRP A 157 2.01 -6.37 -11.87
CA TRP A 157 3.05 -7.31 -12.29
C TRP A 157 3.15 -7.41 -13.81
N GLY A 158 4.15 -8.15 -14.28
CA GLY A 158 4.43 -8.29 -15.71
C GLY A 158 5.04 -7.02 -16.30
N ASP A 159 5.56 -7.16 -17.51
CA ASP A 159 5.98 -6.03 -18.33
C ASP A 159 4.72 -5.41 -18.99
N PRO A 160 4.47 -4.09 -18.82
CA PRO A 160 3.38 -3.42 -19.52
C PRO A 160 3.55 -3.42 -21.05
N GLU A 161 4.78 -3.44 -21.57
CA GLU A 161 5.06 -3.37 -23.02
C GLU A 161 5.14 -4.75 -23.68
N ASP A 162 5.48 -5.79 -22.91
CA ASP A 162 5.58 -7.18 -23.38
C ASP A 162 4.92 -8.18 -22.41
N PRO A 163 3.59 -8.41 -22.54
CA PRO A 163 2.85 -9.29 -21.65
C PRO A 163 3.45 -10.70 -21.51
N ASP A 164 4.08 -11.22 -22.57
CA ASP A 164 4.65 -12.57 -22.62
C ASP A 164 6.07 -12.64 -22.04
N ALA A 165 6.68 -11.52 -21.65
CA ALA A 165 8.04 -11.47 -21.09
C ALA A 165 8.16 -12.11 -19.70
N THR A 166 7.04 -12.37 -19.01
CA THR A 166 7.03 -12.96 -17.67
C THR A 166 6.18 -14.23 -17.61
N ASP A 167 6.45 -15.10 -16.63
CA ASP A 167 5.68 -16.33 -16.41
C ASP A 167 4.18 -16.09 -16.18
N TRP A 168 3.80 -14.87 -15.81
CA TRP A 168 2.42 -14.46 -15.61
C TRP A 168 1.67 -14.17 -16.92
N GLY A 169 2.39 -13.89 -18.01
CA GLY A 169 1.81 -13.66 -19.33
C GLY A 169 0.71 -12.59 -19.36
N GLU A 170 -0.21 -12.79 -20.29
CA GLU A 170 -1.47 -12.04 -20.40
C GLU A 170 -2.35 -12.01 -19.13
N TRP A 171 -2.11 -12.85 -18.13
CA TRP A 171 -2.89 -12.79 -16.90
C TRP A 171 -2.57 -11.53 -16.07
N ALA A 172 -1.32 -11.05 -16.08
CA ALA A 172 -0.90 -9.86 -15.33
C ALA A 172 -1.13 -8.54 -16.06
N HIS A 173 -1.22 -8.58 -17.40
CA HIS A 173 -1.40 -7.38 -18.22
C HIS A 173 -2.72 -6.67 -17.89
N GLY A 174 -2.65 -5.36 -17.63
CA GLY A 174 -3.80 -4.54 -17.24
C GLY A 174 -4.38 -4.87 -15.85
N ARG A 175 -3.66 -5.58 -14.99
CA ARG A 175 -4.14 -5.97 -13.66
C ARG A 175 -3.65 -5.05 -12.57
N ILE A 176 -4.57 -4.62 -11.70
CA ILE A 176 -4.27 -3.98 -10.41
C ILE A 176 -4.47 -4.95 -9.27
N ILE A 177 -3.80 -4.68 -8.15
CA ILE A 177 -3.88 -5.48 -6.92
C ILE A 177 -4.03 -4.55 -5.71
N ALA A 178 -4.74 -5.03 -4.68
CA ALA A 178 -5.04 -4.32 -3.44
C ALA A 178 -3.83 -3.59 -2.81
N ASP A 179 -2.64 -4.19 -2.81
CA ASP A 179 -1.39 -3.62 -2.28
C ASP A 179 -0.81 -2.48 -3.14
N THR A 180 -1.24 -2.28 -4.38
CA THR A 180 -0.83 -1.10 -5.16
C THR A 180 -1.18 0.20 -4.44
N MET A 181 -2.26 0.20 -3.65
CA MET A 181 -2.66 1.31 -2.79
C MET A 181 -1.59 1.70 -1.75
N MET A 182 -0.78 0.74 -1.31
CA MET A 182 0.34 0.99 -0.39
C MET A 182 1.59 1.53 -1.09
N ASN A 183 1.62 1.49 -2.42
CA ASN A 183 2.75 1.95 -3.22
C ASN A 183 2.57 3.40 -3.72
N LEU A 184 1.34 3.92 -3.74
CA LEU A 184 1.01 5.29 -4.11
C LEU A 184 1.73 6.38 -3.28
N PRO A 185 2.03 6.21 -1.98
CA PRO A 185 2.77 7.21 -1.21
C PRO A 185 4.11 7.62 -1.84
N LEU A 186 4.79 6.72 -2.56
CA LEU A 186 6.02 7.06 -3.27
C LEU A 186 5.79 8.18 -4.30
N LEU A 187 4.74 8.06 -5.10
CA LEU A 187 4.39 9.05 -6.13
C LEU A 187 3.93 10.36 -5.51
N PHE A 188 3.09 10.29 -4.48
CA PHE A 188 2.67 11.50 -3.78
C PHE A 188 3.84 12.27 -3.16
N MET A 189 4.81 11.56 -2.55
CA MET A 189 6.03 12.17 -2.03
C MET A 189 6.89 12.78 -3.14
N ALA A 190 7.02 12.11 -4.29
CA ALA A 190 7.72 12.66 -5.45
C ALA A 190 7.06 13.95 -5.96
N SER A 191 5.72 14.02 -5.99
CA SER A 191 5.01 15.26 -6.37
C SER A 191 5.29 16.42 -5.41
N ILE A 192 5.37 16.14 -4.10
CA ILE A 192 5.68 17.15 -3.08
C ILE A 192 7.10 17.68 -3.25
N GLU A 193 8.06 16.78 -3.48
CA GLU A 193 9.48 17.14 -3.57
C GLU A 193 9.81 17.89 -4.88
N THR A 194 9.31 17.40 -6.00
CA THR A 194 9.64 17.94 -7.33
C THR A 194 8.78 19.15 -7.72
N GLY A 195 7.56 19.25 -7.18
CA GLY A 195 6.57 20.18 -7.69
C GLY A 195 5.92 19.72 -9.01
N ASP A 196 6.17 18.50 -9.49
CA ASP A 196 5.48 17.91 -10.64
C ASP A 196 4.13 17.29 -10.21
N ASP A 197 3.04 17.73 -10.85
CA ASP A 197 1.69 17.26 -10.56
C ASP A 197 1.39 15.88 -11.18
N GLN A 198 2.17 15.43 -12.17
CA GLN A 198 1.95 14.16 -12.86
C GLN A 198 1.94 12.97 -11.87
N TYR A 199 2.87 12.92 -10.92
CA TYR A 199 2.90 11.84 -9.93
C TYR A 199 1.63 11.80 -9.07
N HIS A 200 1.12 12.97 -8.67
CA HIS A 200 -0.10 13.08 -7.87
C HIS A 200 -1.33 12.65 -8.69
N GLU A 201 -1.43 13.08 -9.94
CA GLU A 201 -2.52 12.71 -10.86
C GLU A 201 -2.55 11.19 -11.08
N ILE A 202 -1.41 10.57 -11.38
CA ILE A 202 -1.29 9.12 -11.56
C ILE A 202 -1.74 8.36 -10.31
N ALA A 203 -1.26 8.77 -9.13
CA ALA A 203 -1.62 8.14 -7.88
C ALA A 203 -3.11 8.31 -7.55
N THR A 204 -3.67 9.49 -7.82
CA THR A 204 -5.09 9.78 -7.59
C THR A 204 -5.98 8.95 -8.52
N ASN A 205 -5.66 8.88 -9.80
CA ASN A 205 -6.41 8.10 -10.78
C ASN A 205 -6.42 6.60 -10.41
N HIS A 206 -5.28 6.07 -9.96
CA HIS A 206 -5.22 4.70 -9.48
C HIS A 206 -6.12 4.50 -8.26
N ALA A 207 -6.04 5.38 -7.26
CA ALA A 207 -6.84 5.29 -6.04
C ALA A 207 -8.34 5.35 -6.34
N GLU A 208 -8.77 6.23 -7.25
CA GLU A 208 -10.17 6.34 -7.67
C GLU A 208 -10.66 5.06 -8.38
N ASN A 209 -9.86 4.49 -9.28
CA ASN A 209 -10.18 3.22 -9.91
C ASN A 209 -10.20 2.05 -8.92
N ALA A 210 -9.26 2.01 -7.98
CA ALA A 210 -9.29 1.03 -6.89
C ALA A 210 -10.57 1.16 -6.06
N ALA A 211 -11.01 2.38 -5.76
CA ALA A 211 -12.24 2.61 -4.98
C ALA A 211 -13.48 2.11 -5.74
N ARG A 212 -13.48 2.28 -7.06
CA ARG A 212 -14.60 1.90 -7.92
C ARG A 212 -14.69 0.40 -8.19
N TYR A 213 -13.55 -0.28 -8.31
CA TYR A 213 -13.51 -1.65 -8.83
C TYR A 213 -12.97 -2.70 -7.84
N LEU A 214 -12.06 -2.34 -6.92
CA LEU A 214 -11.61 -3.27 -5.88
C LEU A 214 -12.57 -3.34 -4.71
N VAL A 215 -13.23 -2.24 -4.35
CA VAL A 215 -14.21 -2.19 -3.25
C VAL A 215 -15.58 -2.61 -3.75
N ARG A 216 -16.18 -3.60 -3.10
CA ARG A 216 -17.54 -4.10 -3.39
C ARG A 216 -18.58 -3.26 -2.66
N ASP A 217 -19.84 -3.41 -3.06
CA ASP A 217 -20.97 -2.67 -2.48
C ASP A 217 -21.13 -2.91 -0.95
N ASP A 218 -20.70 -4.07 -0.45
CA ASP A 218 -20.73 -4.42 0.98
C ASP A 218 -19.50 -3.93 1.77
N GLY A 219 -18.58 -3.22 1.13
CA GLY A 219 -17.33 -2.71 1.72
C GLY A 219 -16.20 -3.73 1.83
N SER A 220 -16.43 -4.98 1.42
CA SER A 220 -15.36 -5.97 1.23
C SER A 220 -14.56 -5.67 -0.03
N THR A 221 -13.37 -6.25 -0.15
CA THR A 221 -12.51 -5.99 -1.32
C THR A 221 -12.22 -7.25 -2.14
N PHE A 222 -12.19 -7.11 -3.46
CA PHE A 222 -11.43 -8.02 -4.32
C PHE A 222 -9.95 -7.92 -3.98
N HIS A 223 -9.21 -8.98 -4.30
CA HIS A 223 -7.75 -8.93 -4.19
C HIS A 223 -7.14 -8.28 -5.43
N THR A 224 -7.55 -8.71 -6.63
CA THR A 224 -7.06 -8.17 -7.90
C THR A 224 -8.24 -7.77 -8.80
N TYR A 225 -7.99 -6.87 -9.74
CA TYR A 225 -8.97 -6.51 -10.76
C TYR A 225 -8.29 -6.32 -12.11
N LYS A 226 -8.86 -6.88 -13.18
CA LYS A 226 -8.30 -6.81 -14.53
C LYS A 226 -9.05 -5.80 -15.39
N PHE A 227 -8.29 -5.10 -16.22
CA PHE A 227 -8.79 -4.20 -17.26
C PHE A 227 -8.23 -4.58 -18.62
N ASP A 228 -8.97 -4.26 -19.67
CA ASP A 228 -8.42 -4.13 -21.01
C ASP A 228 -7.81 -2.72 -21.14
N VAL A 229 -6.48 -2.64 -21.24
CA VAL A 229 -5.74 -1.38 -21.33
C VAL A 229 -5.82 -0.70 -22.71
N THR A 230 -6.34 -1.41 -23.72
CA THR A 230 -6.60 -0.81 -25.05
C THR A 230 -7.93 -0.08 -25.07
N THR A 231 -8.95 -0.63 -24.40
CA THR A 231 -10.32 -0.10 -24.41
C THR A 231 -10.74 0.60 -23.12
N GLY A 232 -9.95 0.48 -22.05
CA GLY A 232 -10.30 0.94 -20.71
C GLY A 232 -11.36 0.07 -20.01
N THR A 233 -11.77 -1.04 -20.62
CA THR A 233 -12.92 -1.82 -20.14
C THR A 233 -12.56 -2.61 -18.87
N PRO A 234 -13.31 -2.49 -17.77
CA PRO A 234 -13.16 -3.36 -16.60
C PRO A 234 -13.61 -4.79 -16.95
N LEU A 235 -12.75 -5.78 -16.69
CA LEU A 235 -13.00 -7.17 -17.07
C LEU A 235 -13.48 -8.04 -15.89
N GLY A 236 -13.06 -7.74 -14.67
CA GLY A 236 -13.56 -8.42 -13.47
C GLY A 236 -12.55 -8.51 -12.33
N GLY A 237 -13.08 -8.81 -11.15
CA GLY A 237 -12.30 -9.05 -9.94
C GLY A 237 -11.99 -10.54 -9.75
N GLU A 238 -10.75 -10.83 -9.37
CA GLU A 238 -10.24 -12.19 -9.13
C GLU A 238 -9.32 -12.18 -7.90
N THR A 239 -8.87 -13.36 -7.47
CA THR A 239 -7.86 -13.48 -6.43
C THR A 239 -6.66 -14.32 -6.83
N PHE A 240 -5.49 -13.90 -6.36
CA PHE A 240 -4.27 -14.72 -6.40
C PHE A 240 -4.03 -15.46 -5.06
N GLN A 241 -4.25 -14.80 -3.92
CA GLN A 241 -3.94 -15.32 -2.56
C GLN A 241 -5.16 -15.60 -1.67
N GLY A 242 -6.33 -15.06 -2.03
CA GLY A 242 -7.57 -15.29 -1.29
C GLY A 242 -8.10 -16.71 -1.47
N PHE A 243 -9.05 -17.09 -0.62
CA PHE A 243 -9.66 -18.42 -0.67
C PHE A 243 -10.44 -18.66 -1.97
N ALA A 244 -11.14 -17.63 -2.44
CA ALA A 244 -11.93 -17.61 -3.68
C ALA A 244 -12.02 -16.17 -4.22
N ASP A 245 -12.39 -16.00 -5.50
CA ASP A 245 -12.45 -14.68 -6.13
C ASP A 245 -13.44 -13.72 -5.45
N ASP A 246 -14.53 -14.27 -4.92
CA ASP A 246 -15.57 -13.54 -4.17
C ASP A 246 -15.32 -13.49 -2.66
N SER A 247 -14.23 -14.09 -2.17
CA SER A 247 -13.85 -13.98 -0.76
C SER A 247 -13.21 -12.62 -0.45
N CYS A 248 -13.16 -12.29 0.84
CA CYS A 248 -12.48 -11.09 1.34
C CYS A 248 -11.18 -11.49 2.04
N TRP A 249 -10.07 -11.41 1.32
CA TRP A 249 -8.77 -11.71 1.88
C TRP A 249 -8.33 -10.62 2.86
N SER A 250 -8.09 -11.00 4.12
CA SER A 250 -7.91 -10.04 5.23
C SER A 250 -6.77 -9.04 5.02
N ARG A 251 -5.63 -9.47 4.46
CA ARG A 251 -4.52 -8.56 4.17
C ARG A 251 -4.81 -7.65 2.98
N GLY A 252 -5.55 -8.11 1.97
CA GLY A 252 -6.02 -7.28 0.86
C GLY A 252 -6.97 -6.18 1.35
N GLN A 253 -7.92 -6.51 2.23
CA GLN A 253 -8.77 -5.53 2.88
C GLN A 253 -7.95 -4.49 3.66
N ALA A 254 -6.93 -4.94 4.40
CA ALA A 254 -6.05 -4.05 5.16
C ALA A 254 -5.25 -3.10 4.26
N TRP A 255 -4.75 -3.58 3.12
CA TRP A 255 -4.02 -2.75 2.15
C TRP A 255 -4.88 -1.67 1.51
N VAL A 256 -6.08 -2.02 1.08
CA VAL A 256 -7.02 -1.04 0.53
C VAL A 256 -7.40 -0.01 1.59
N PHE A 257 -7.72 -0.48 2.80
CA PHE A 257 -8.09 0.41 3.91
C PHE A 257 -6.96 1.38 4.28
N TYR A 258 -5.75 0.87 4.53
CA TYR A 258 -4.63 1.72 4.93
C TYR A 258 -4.19 2.61 3.76
N GLY A 259 -4.09 2.07 2.55
CA GLY A 259 -3.70 2.86 1.39
C GLY A 259 -4.66 4.01 1.09
N PHE A 260 -5.98 3.83 1.25
CA PHE A 260 -6.92 4.96 1.17
C PHE A 260 -6.72 6.00 2.27
N ALA A 261 -6.48 5.55 3.50
CA ALA A 261 -6.21 6.46 4.60
C ALA A 261 -4.92 7.28 4.36
N LEU A 262 -3.88 6.65 3.78
CA LEU A 262 -2.65 7.32 3.37
C LEU A 262 -2.92 8.34 2.25
N ALA A 263 -3.59 7.92 1.17
CA ALA A 263 -3.93 8.80 0.05
C ALA A 263 -4.77 10.01 0.47
N ALA A 264 -5.77 9.80 1.35
CA ALA A 264 -6.63 10.88 1.84
C ALA A 264 -5.92 11.87 2.78
N GLY A 265 -4.83 11.45 3.44
CA GLY A 265 -4.08 12.31 4.35
C GLY A 265 -3.01 13.17 3.67
N ILE A 266 -2.72 12.92 2.40
CA ILE A 266 -1.72 13.66 1.65
C ILE A 266 -2.38 14.93 1.10
N PRO A 267 -1.85 16.13 1.38
CA PRO A 267 -2.47 17.39 0.95
C PRO A 267 -2.53 17.52 -0.58
N THR A 268 -3.73 17.77 -1.11
CA THR A 268 -3.94 18.22 -2.50
C THR A 268 -3.52 19.70 -2.60
N ARG A 269 -2.22 19.94 -2.80
CA ARG A 269 -1.54 21.24 -2.98
C ARG A 269 -2.27 22.53 -2.52
N ARG A 270 -1.74 23.12 -1.44
CA ARG A 270 -1.39 24.56 -1.33
C ARG A 270 -0.65 24.76 0.00
N HIS A 271 0.60 25.24 -0.09
CA HIS A 271 1.47 25.70 1.00
C HIS A 271 2.37 24.64 1.66
N SER A 272 3.38 24.17 0.95
CA SER A 272 4.67 23.91 1.60
C SER A 272 5.79 24.20 0.63
N CYS A 273 6.14 25.49 0.52
CA CYS A 273 7.55 25.81 0.32
C CYS A 273 8.24 25.21 1.55
N ARG A 274 9.09 24.19 1.36
CA ARG A 274 9.89 23.54 2.41
C ARG A 274 10.51 24.67 3.24
N GLN A 275 9.88 25.01 4.37
CA GLN A 275 10.54 25.88 5.33
C GLN A 275 11.71 25.03 5.80
N PRO A 276 12.96 25.52 5.73
CA PRO A 276 14.09 24.77 6.26
C PRO A 276 13.89 24.65 7.77
N SER A 277 13.21 23.60 8.22
CA SER A 277 13.07 23.30 9.64
C SER A 277 14.32 22.56 10.06
N THR A 278 15.06 23.14 11.00
CA THR A 278 16.27 22.57 11.63
C THR A 278 15.96 21.36 12.52
N SER A 279 14.87 20.64 12.29
CA SER A 279 14.37 19.54 13.11
C SER A 279 14.14 18.34 12.22
N ARG A 280 14.68 17.17 12.61
CA ARG A 280 14.50 15.91 11.88
C ARG A 280 13.03 15.68 11.54
N ILE A 281 12.75 15.32 10.29
CA ILE A 281 11.40 14.95 9.86
C ILE A 281 11.11 13.56 10.44
N SER A 282 10.01 13.46 11.19
CA SER A 282 9.63 12.24 11.91
C SER A 282 8.81 11.32 11.00
N ILE A 283 9.26 10.07 10.78
CA ILE A 283 8.47 9.08 10.00
C ILE A 283 7.12 8.87 10.70
N LEU A 284 7.15 8.78 12.04
CA LEU A 284 5.95 8.58 12.87
C LEU A 284 4.91 9.70 12.79
N ASN A 285 5.29 10.90 12.33
CA ASN A 285 4.37 12.03 12.20
C ASN A 285 4.12 12.46 10.74
N THR A 286 4.75 11.79 9.77
CA THR A 286 4.63 12.12 8.34
C THR A 286 3.36 11.50 7.72
N PHE A 287 2.95 10.32 8.18
CA PHE A 287 1.74 9.67 7.68
C PHE A 287 0.49 10.04 8.51
N PRO A 288 -0.69 10.12 7.89
CA PRO A 288 -1.92 10.48 8.58
C PRO A 288 -2.21 9.53 9.75
N ARG A 289 -2.49 10.11 10.93
CA ARG A 289 -2.98 9.34 12.09
C ARG A 289 -4.39 8.87 11.81
N ILE A 290 -4.56 7.55 11.64
CA ILE A 290 -5.89 6.93 11.56
C ILE A 290 -6.42 6.81 12.99
N THR A 291 -7.34 7.69 13.38
CA THR A 291 -8.08 7.53 14.64
C THR A 291 -9.37 6.76 14.38
N PHE A 292 -9.47 5.55 14.93
CA PHE A 292 -10.73 4.80 14.97
C PHE A 292 -11.67 5.47 15.98
N ARG A 293 -12.75 6.07 15.48
CA ARG A 293 -13.94 6.37 16.28
C ARG A 293 -15.16 5.76 15.57
N ASP A 294 -15.86 4.89 16.28
CA ASP A 294 -17.24 4.47 16.01
C ASP A 294 -17.50 3.88 14.61
N GLY A 295 -16.55 3.13 14.06
CA GLY A 295 -16.76 2.32 12.85
C GLY A 295 -17.14 3.11 11.58
N THR A 296 -17.00 4.44 11.59
CA THR A 296 -17.31 5.32 10.46
C THR A 296 -16.28 6.43 10.33
N PHE A 297 -15.97 6.84 9.09
CA PHE A 297 -15.05 7.93 8.80
C PHE A 297 -15.64 9.28 9.26
N ALA A 298 -15.35 9.68 10.49
CA ALA A 298 -15.62 11.04 10.95
C ALA A 298 -14.45 11.95 10.55
N HIS A 299 -14.64 12.75 9.50
CA HIS A 299 -13.72 13.83 9.13
C HIS A 299 -13.67 14.85 10.28
N GLN A 300 -12.53 14.96 10.97
CA GLN A 300 -12.34 15.95 12.02
C GLN A 300 -12.20 17.34 11.37
N LYS A 301 -13.33 18.03 11.14
CA LYS A 301 -13.29 19.47 10.84
C LYS A 301 -12.65 20.18 12.04
N ARG A 302 -11.43 20.68 11.88
CA ARG A 302 -10.90 21.73 12.74
C ARG A 302 -11.86 22.91 12.66
N THR A 303 -12.60 23.16 13.73
CA THR A 303 -13.36 24.39 13.92
C THR A 303 -12.38 25.55 14.06
N MET A 304 -12.09 26.22 12.95
CA MET A 304 -11.63 27.61 13.03
C MET A 304 -12.86 28.48 13.25
N SER A 305 -12.86 29.20 14.38
CA SER A 305 -13.85 30.22 14.69
C SER A 305 -13.81 31.33 13.64
N GLY A 306 -14.75 31.30 12.71
CA GLY A 306 -14.97 32.38 11.74
C GLY A 306 -16.29 32.11 11.02
N THR A 307 -17.28 32.94 11.26
CA THR A 307 -18.62 32.83 10.66
C THR A 307 -18.54 33.04 9.14
N VAL A 308 -18.81 31.99 8.38
CA VAL A 308 -19.08 32.04 6.93
C VAL A 308 -20.49 31.48 6.70
N PRO A 309 -21.37 32.16 5.94
CA PRO A 309 -22.75 31.70 5.76
C PRO A 309 -22.80 30.43 4.88
N PRO A 310 -23.83 29.57 5.07
CA PRO A 310 -23.89 28.27 4.41
C PRO A 310 -24.13 28.42 2.89
N PRO A 311 -23.50 27.56 2.05
CA PRO A 311 -23.80 27.51 0.63
C PRO A 311 -25.18 26.87 0.39
N GLN A 312 -25.93 27.43 -0.55
CA GLN A 312 -27.21 26.91 -1.00
C GLN A 312 -27.04 25.54 -1.66
N SER A 313 -27.84 24.56 -1.25
CA SER A 313 -27.87 23.22 -1.82
C SER A 313 -28.44 23.26 -3.25
N GLN A 314 -27.62 22.94 -4.25
CA GLN A 314 -28.14 22.46 -5.54
C GLN A 314 -28.29 20.95 -5.45
N ARG A 315 -29.53 20.45 -5.52
CA ARG A 315 -29.83 19.02 -5.67
C ARG A 315 -29.60 18.64 -7.13
N VAL A 316 -28.82 17.60 -7.36
CA VAL A 316 -28.76 16.91 -8.67
C VAL A 316 -29.98 16.00 -8.77
N ASP A 317 -30.74 16.15 -9.84
CA ASP A 317 -31.94 15.37 -10.14
C ASP A 317 -31.56 14.13 -10.95
N CYS A 318 -31.69 12.94 -10.33
CA CYS A 318 -31.35 11.65 -10.92
C CYS A 318 -32.49 11.00 -11.72
N SER A 319 -33.53 11.74 -12.11
CA SER A 319 -34.73 11.18 -12.77
C SER A 319 -34.56 10.77 -14.26
N ASN A 320 -33.36 10.85 -14.84
CA ASN A 320 -33.13 10.65 -16.28
C ASN A 320 -32.25 9.45 -16.69
N PHE A 321 -32.11 8.41 -15.85
CA PHE A 321 -31.47 7.16 -16.30
C PHE A 321 -32.52 6.10 -16.70
N PRO A 322 -32.48 5.56 -17.93
CA PRO A 322 -33.40 4.52 -18.36
C PRO A 322 -33.05 3.16 -17.70
N PRO A 323 -34.03 2.31 -17.37
CA PRO A 323 -33.78 1.01 -16.76
C PRO A 323 -33.27 0.02 -17.82
N THR A 324 -32.05 -0.50 -17.66
CA THR A 324 -31.57 -1.63 -18.46
C THR A 324 -32.11 -2.95 -17.90
N SER A 325 -32.84 -3.65 -18.76
CA SER A 325 -33.52 -4.92 -18.56
C SER A 325 -32.58 -6.09 -18.26
N MET A 326 -32.99 -6.95 -17.33
CA MET A 326 -32.46 -8.29 -17.13
C MET A 326 -32.99 -9.27 -18.20
N SER A 327 -32.06 -9.96 -18.89
CA SER A 327 -32.23 -11.20 -19.70
C SER A 327 -30.85 -11.48 -20.31
N GLU A 328 -30.17 -12.63 -20.31
CA GLU A 328 -30.43 -14.07 -20.11
C GLU A 328 -29.06 -14.74 -19.79
N PRO A 329 -29.01 -15.99 -19.28
CA PRO A 329 -27.76 -16.64 -18.87
C PRO A 329 -26.97 -17.20 -20.07
N LEU A 330 -25.73 -16.72 -20.26
CA LEU A 330 -24.81 -17.31 -21.24
C LEU A 330 -24.18 -18.60 -20.68
N SER A 331 -24.76 -19.73 -21.07
CA SER A 331 -24.14 -21.04 -20.97
C SER A 331 -23.08 -21.22 -22.07
N GLY A 332 -21.80 -21.20 -21.70
CA GLY A 332 -20.66 -21.53 -22.56
C GLY A 332 -19.57 -22.26 -21.74
N PRO A 333 -18.76 -23.14 -22.36
CA PRO A 333 -17.98 -24.13 -21.62
C PRO A 333 -16.86 -23.48 -20.80
N CYS A 334 -16.84 -23.81 -19.51
CA CYS A 334 -15.78 -23.49 -18.57
C CYS A 334 -14.43 -24.01 -19.10
N MET A 335 -13.61 -23.13 -19.65
CA MET A 335 -12.22 -23.45 -19.95
C MET A 335 -11.49 -23.62 -18.61
N LYS A 336 -11.03 -24.84 -18.35
CA LYS A 336 -10.29 -25.19 -17.14
C LYS A 336 -9.06 -24.30 -17.03
N ALA A 337 -8.99 -23.53 -15.95
CA ALA A 337 -7.76 -22.88 -15.51
C ALA A 337 -6.64 -23.93 -15.41
N PRO A 338 -5.40 -23.62 -15.85
CA PRO A 338 -4.27 -24.52 -15.68
C PRO A 338 -4.04 -24.81 -14.18
N GLN A 339 -3.75 -26.07 -13.88
CA GLN A 339 -3.58 -26.57 -12.52
C GLN A 339 -2.51 -25.78 -11.77
N LYS A 340 -2.87 -25.31 -10.57
CA LYS A 340 -1.96 -24.75 -9.57
C LYS A 340 -0.78 -25.69 -9.36
N GLN A 341 0.40 -25.31 -9.83
CA GLN A 341 1.64 -25.76 -9.22
C GLN A 341 1.86 -24.90 -7.98
N HIS A 342 1.71 -25.51 -6.81
CA HIS A 342 2.24 -24.95 -5.58
C HIS A 342 3.76 -24.96 -5.68
N SER A 343 4.36 -23.88 -6.15
CA SER A 343 5.72 -23.55 -5.75
C SER A 343 5.61 -22.79 -4.43
N ASN A 344 6.00 -23.43 -3.33
CA ASN A 344 6.47 -22.69 -2.18
C ASN A 344 7.65 -21.83 -2.65
N ARG A 345 7.46 -20.51 -2.72
CA ARG A 345 8.51 -19.50 -2.67
C ARG A 345 7.96 -18.24 -2.02
#